data_AF-A0AA44DN77-F1
#
_entry.id   AF-A0AA44DN77-F1
#
_cell.length_a   1.000
_cell.length_b   1.000
_cell.length_c   1.000
_cell.angle_alpha   90.00
_cell.angle_beta   90.00
_cell.angle_gamma   90.00
#
_symmetry.space_group_name_H-M   'P 1'
#
loop_
_entity.id
_entity.type
_entity.pdbx_description
1 polymer ?
#
loop_
_entity_poly.entity_id
_entity_poly.type
_entity_poly.pdbx_seq_one_letter_code
_entity_poly.pdbx_strand_id
1 'polypeptide(L)'
;MSKNKAEIREELNDAKIQLKEGIEQVNKDYKMNVQERKRKVKEKKDREREEYAKTKKVNYFSDTAWETMSSKKLKLINILLKCLGIVFLLFGLILLFSAGEMSGILILAIGLYFLWFNPRNFSDPSKK
;
A
#
# COMPACT_ATOMS: atom_id res chain seq x y z
N MET A 1 59.22 -6.53 6.25
CA MET A 1 58.96 -7.34 5.05
C MET A 1 57.81 -6.70 4.28
N SER A 2 58.04 -6.29 3.03
CA SER A 2 56.96 -5.88 2.13
C SER A 2 56.23 -7.13 1.65
N LYS A 3 54.90 -7.19 1.82
CA LYS A 3 54.08 -8.30 1.31
C LYS A 3 54.31 -8.50 -0.18
N ASN A 4 54.40 -9.76 -0.61
CA ASN A 4 54.68 -10.07 -2.00
C ASN A 4 53.42 -9.88 -2.87
N LYS A 5 53.58 -9.59 -4.16
CA LYS A 5 52.45 -9.30 -5.08
C LYS A 5 51.44 -10.46 -5.18
N ALA A 6 51.90 -11.69 -4.92
CA ALA A 6 51.06 -12.89 -4.87
C ALA A 6 50.17 -12.91 -3.60
N GLU A 7 50.74 -12.64 -2.43
CA GLU A 7 50.00 -12.57 -1.15
C GLU A 7 48.94 -11.48 -1.17
N ILE A 8 49.26 -10.33 -1.77
CA ILE A 8 48.29 -9.22 -1.93
C ILE A 8 47.10 -9.64 -2.82
N ARG A 9 47.32 -10.47 -3.84
CA ARG A 9 46.25 -10.97 -4.73
C ARG A 9 45.35 -11.99 -4.04
N GLU A 10 45.93 -12.82 -3.19
CA GLU A 10 45.22 -13.84 -2.43
C GLU A 10 44.34 -13.19 -1.36
N GLU A 11 44.88 -12.25 -0.58
CA GLU A 11 44.11 -11.45 0.39
C GLU A 11 42.95 -10.68 -0.26
N LEU A 12 43.14 -10.17 -1.49
CA LEU A 12 42.11 -9.41 -2.20
C LEU A 12 41.00 -10.32 -2.77
N ASN A 13 41.34 -11.56 -3.15
CA ASN A 13 40.35 -12.56 -3.55
C ASN A 13 39.53 -13.05 -2.36
N ASP A 14 40.17 -13.32 -1.22
CA ASP A 14 39.47 -13.73 0.00
C ASP A 14 38.53 -12.63 0.51
N ALA A 15 38.99 -11.37 0.52
CA ALA A 15 38.15 -10.23 0.86
C ALA A 15 36.94 -10.09 -0.08
N LYS A 16 37.12 -10.38 -1.38
CA LYS A 16 36.03 -10.35 -2.37
C LYS A 16 35.02 -11.47 -2.14
N ILE A 17 35.47 -12.66 -1.75
CA ILE A 17 34.61 -13.80 -1.43
C ILE A 17 33.80 -13.50 -0.16
N GLN A 18 34.46 -13.04 0.91
CA GLN A 18 33.78 -12.65 2.16
C GLN A 18 32.75 -11.54 1.94
N LEU A 19 33.06 -10.53 1.12
CA LEU A 19 32.11 -9.47 0.78
C LEU A 19 30.88 -10.03 0.05
N LYS A 20 31.09 -10.95 -0.90
CA LYS A 20 30.00 -11.57 -1.66
C LYS A 20 29.10 -12.42 -0.75
N GLU A 21 29.70 -13.22 0.14
CA GLU A 21 28.97 -14.04 1.12
C GLU A 21 28.19 -13.18 2.12
N GLY A 22 28.79 -12.09 2.61
CA GLY A 22 28.12 -11.13 3.48
C GLY A 22 26.92 -10.46 2.81
N ILE A 23 27.04 -10.05 1.55
CA ILE A 23 25.92 -9.48 0.77
C ILE A 23 24.82 -10.52 0.55
N GLU A 24 25.17 -11.77 0.24
CA GLU A 24 24.20 -12.85 0.05
C GLU A 24 23.44 -13.15 1.35
N GLN A 25 24.12 -13.12 2.50
CA GLN A 25 23.50 -13.35 3.80
C GLN A 25 22.53 -12.21 4.18
N VAL A 26 22.95 -10.95 4.03
CA VAL A 26 22.08 -9.79 4.26
C VAL A 26 20.84 -9.83 3.37
N ASN A 27 20.98 -10.24 2.10
CA ASN A 27 19.86 -10.33 1.19
C ASN A 27 18.90 -11.48 1.55
N LYS A 28 19.43 -12.63 2.02
CA LYS A 28 18.61 -13.74 2.53
C LYS A 28 17.83 -13.32 3.77
N ASP A 29 18.48 -12.68 4.74
CA ASP A 29 17.85 -12.22 5.97
C ASP A 29 16.78 -11.14 5.68
N TYR A 30 17.07 -10.22 4.77
CA TYR A 30 16.09 -9.23 4.32
C TYR A 30 14.85 -9.90 3.68
N LYS A 31 15.05 -10.87 2.78
CA LYS A 31 13.94 -11.61 2.15
C LYS A 31 13.11 -12.38 3.19
N MET A 32 13.75 -13.04 4.14
CA MET A 32 13.07 -13.77 5.22
C MET A 32 12.25 -12.82 6.09
N ASN A 33 12.85 -11.70 6.51
CA ASN A 33 12.16 -10.68 7.31
C ASN A 33 10.95 -10.08 6.58
N VAL A 34 11.07 -9.82 5.28
CA VAL A 34 9.95 -9.33 4.46
C VAL A 34 8.83 -10.37 4.38
N GLN A 35 9.17 -11.65 4.20
CA GLN A 35 8.17 -12.73 4.18
C GLN A 35 7.49 -12.89 5.55
N GLU A 36 8.24 -12.81 6.64
CA GLU A 36 7.68 -12.92 7.98
C GLU A 36 6.74 -11.75 8.30
N ARG A 37 7.11 -10.53 7.93
CA ARG A 37 6.22 -9.36 8.04
C ARG A 37 4.94 -9.56 7.23
N LYS A 38 5.05 -10.06 5.99
CA LYS A 38 3.87 -10.38 5.15
C LYS A 38 2.97 -11.42 5.81
N ARG A 39 3.54 -12.48 6.42
CA ARG A 39 2.78 -13.50 7.16
C ARG A 39 2.05 -12.89 8.36
N LYS A 40 2.76 -12.11 9.20
CA LYS A 40 2.16 -11.43 10.37
C LYS A 40 1.02 -10.50 9.97
N VAL A 41 1.17 -9.74 8.89
CA VAL A 41 0.11 -8.87 8.36
C VAL A 41 -1.10 -9.70 7.89
N LYS A 42 -0.86 -10.81 7.18
CA LYS A 42 -1.94 -11.70 6.72
C LYS A 42 -2.70 -12.30 7.89
N GLU A 43 -2.01 -12.86 8.88
CA GLU A 43 -2.63 -13.42 10.09
C GLU A 43 -3.46 -12.40 10.86
N LYS A 44 -3.02 -11.13 10.92
CA LYS A 44 -3.80 -10.05 11.53
C LYS A 44 -5.09 -9.79 10.76
N LYS A 45 -5.03 -9.71 9.43
CA LYS A 45 -6.21 -9.51 8.57
C LYS A 45 -7.19 -10.68 8.66
N ASP A 46 -6.68 -11.91 8.73
CA ASP A 46 -7.51 -13.11 8.86
C ASP A 46 -8.22 -13.14 10.23
N ARG A 47 -7.52 -12.78 11.32
CA ARG A 47 -8.15 -12.62 12.65
C ARG A 47 -9.24 -11.56 12.67
N GLU A 48 -9.01 -10.41 12.04
CA GLU A 48 -10.03 -9.34 11.97
C GLU A 48 -11.27 -9.78 11.16
N ARG A 49 -11.08 -10.57 10.10
CA ARG A 49 -12.18 -11.18 9.33
C ARG A 49 -12.96 -12.19 10.17
N GLU A 50 -12.28 -13.02 10.97
CA GLU A 50 -12.92 -13.96 11.89
C GLU A 50 -13.68 -13.25 13.01
N GLU A 51 -13.10 -12.21 13.62
CA GLU A 51 -13.76 -11.39 14.63
C GLU A 51 -14.98 -10.68 14.08
N TYR A 52 -14.92 -10.16 12.85
CA TYR A 52 -16.10 -9.62 12.18
C TYR A 52 -17.15 -10.70 11.96
N ALA A 53 -16.77 -11.91 11.52
CA ALA A 53 -17.72 -13.00 11.32
C ALA A 53 -18.48 -13.34 12.62
N LYS A 54 -17.79 -13.31 13.76
CA LYS A 54 -18.34 -13.55 15.11
C LYS A 54 -19.19 -12.39 15.63
N THR A 55 -18.70 -11.16 15.54
CA THR A 55 -19.29 -9.99 16.22
C THR A 55 -20.20 -9.14 15.33
N LYS A 56 -20.09 -9.29 14.00
CA LYS A 56 -20.69 -8.42 12.97
C LYS A 56 -20.32 -6.94 13.11
N LYS A 57 -19.31 -6.60 13.92
CA LYS A 57 -18.84 -5.22 14.13
C LYS A 57 -17.68 -4.92 13.18
N VAL A 58 -17.86 -3.91 12.33
CA VAL A 58 -16.82 -3.45 11.40
C VAL A 58 -15.79 -2.63 12.16
N ASN A 59 -14.51 -2.98 12.03
CA ASN A 59 -13.41 -2.12 12.47
C ASN A 59 -13.06 -1.13 11.35
N TYR A 60 -13.52 0.12 11.46
CA TYR A 60 -13.31 1.16 10.45
C TYR A 60 -11.85 1.62 10.32
N PHE A 61 -10.99 1.32 11.29
CA PHE A 61 -9.56 1.67 11.25
C PHE A 61 -8.68 0.57 10.63
N SER A 62 -9.27 -0.56 10.24
CA SER A 62 -8.55 -1.62 9.55
C SER A 62 -8.64 -1.49 8.04
N ASP A 63 -7.57 -1.88 7.33
CA ASP A 63 -7.56 -2.11 5.89
C ASP A 63 -8.69 -3.04 5.41
N THR A 64 -9.16 -3.96 6.27
CA THR A 64 -10.24 -4.92 5.96
C THR A 64 -11.64 -4.33 6.18
N ALA A 65 -11.76 -3.07 6.58
CA ALA A 65 -13.05 -2.40 6.83
C ALA A 65 -13.99 -2.50 5.61
N TRP A 66 -13.46 -2.25 4.42
CA TRP A 66 -14.24 -2.29 3.17
C TRP A 66 -14.77 -3.69 2.86
N GLU A 67 -13.97 -4.73 3.16
CA GLU A 67 -14.31 -6.13 2.92
C GLU A 67 -15.33 -6.68 3.92
N THR A 68 -15.37 -6.08 5.11
CA THR A 68 -16.25 -6.47 6.22
C THR A 68 -17.51 -5.60 6.28
N MET A 69 -17.64 -4.56 5.44
CA MET A 69 -18.86 -3.76 5.35
C MET A 69 -19.97 -4.45 4.56
N SER A 70 -21.22 -4.21 4.98
CA SER A 70 -22.39 -4.65 4.21
C SER A 70 -22.51 -3.90 2.88
N SER A 71 -23.08 -4.56 1.86
CA SER A 71 -23.35 -3.96 0.55
C SER A 71 -24.16 -2.65 0.64
N LYS A 72 -25.12 -2.55 1.58
CA LYS A 72 -25.89 -1.32 1.80
C LYS A 72 -25.00 -0.15 2.23
N LYS A 73 -24.08 -0.38 3.18
CA LYS A 73 -23.13 0.64 3.64
C LYS A 73 -22.14 1.04 2.55
N LEU A 74 -21.61 0.07 1.80
CA LEU A 74 -20.71 0.34 0.67
C LEU A 74 -21.40 1.13 -0.45
N LYS A 75 -22.68 0.87 -0.71
CA LYS A 75 -23.49 1.67 -1.65
C LYS A 75 -23.62 3.12 -1.18
N LEU A 76 -23.90 3.35 0.10
CA LEU A 76 -24.01 4.68 0.70
C LEU A 76 -22.69 5.44 0.61
N ILE A 77 -21.58 4.81 1.01
CA ILE A 77 -20.25 5.43 0.93
C ILE A 77 -19.87 5.73 -0.51
N ASN A 78 -20.16 4.83 -1.46
CA ASN A 78 -19.93 5.11 -2.87
C ASN A 78 -20.68 6.36 -3.34
N ILE A 79 -21.94 6.53 -2.95
CA ILE A 79 -22.73 7.73 -3.30
C ILE A 79 -22.06 8.98 -2.73
N LEU A 80 -21.69 8.96 -1.44
CA LEU A 80 -20.98 10.07 -0.79
C LEU A 80 -19.68 10.43 -1.52
N LEU A 81 -18.89 9.44 -1.92
CA LEU A 81 -17.65 9.66 -2.67
C LEU A 81 -17.92 10.25 -4.06
N LYS A 82 -18.98 9.84 -4.77
CA LYS A 82 -19.33 10.46 -6.06
C LYS A 82 -19.77 11.91 -5.87
N CYS A 83 -20.57 12.20 -4.85
CA CYS A 83 -20.96 13.58 -4.53
C CYS A 83 -19.74 14.44 -4.21
N LEU A 84 -18.83 13.96 -3.35
CA LEU A 84 -17.59 14.65 -3.03
C LEU A 84 -16.72 14.86 -4.27
N GLY A 85 -16.57 13.83 -5.12
CA GLY A 85 -15.84 13.93 -6.38
C GLY A 85 -16.35 15.04 -7.29
N ILE A 86 -17.68 15.15 -7.46
CA ILE A 86 -18.32 16.23 -8.22
C ILE A 86 -18.03 17.60 -7.59
N VAL A 87 -18.14 17.72 -6.27
CA VAL A 87 -17.86 18.98 -5.55
C VAL A 87 -16.40 19.41 -5.74
N PHE A 88 -15.45 18.47 -5.61
CA PHE A 88 -14.04 18.75 -5.86
C PHE A 88 -13.77 19.12 -7.31
N LEU A 89 -14.44 18.51 -8.29
CA LEU A 89 -14.33 18.92 -9.69
C LEU A 89 -14.79 20.37 -9.90
N LEU A 90 -15.98 20.72 -9.38
CA LEU A 90 -16.51 22.06 -9.51
C LEU A 90 -15.60 23.10 -8.83
N PHE A 91 -15.13 22.81 -7.62
CA PHE A 91 -14.25 23.70 -6.88
C PHE A 91 -12.87 23.83 -7.56
N GLY A 92 -12.32 22.74 -8.08
CA GLY A 92 -11.07 22.73 -8.83
C GLY A 92 -11.16 23.52 -10.13
N LEU A 93 -12.28 23.43 -10.85
CA LEU A 93 -12.54 24.25 -12.04
C LEU A 93 -12.67 25.73 -11.67
N ILE A 94 -13.41 26.04 -10.61
CA ILE A 94 -13.54 27.43 -10.12
C ILE A 94 -12.14 27.99 -9.85
N LEU A 95 -11.31 27.34 -9.06
CA LEU A 95 -9.96 27.82 -8.74
C LEU A 95 -9.06 27.95 -9.97
N LEU A 96 -9.14 27.00 -10.91
CA LEU A 96 -8.33 27.03 -12.12
C LEU A 96 -8.69 28.22 -13.03
N PHE A 97 -9.98 28.53 -13.17
CA PHE A 97 -10.46 29.59 -14.06
C PHE A 97 -10.62 30.96 -13.39
N SER A 98 -10.85 31.03 -12.07
CA SER A 98 -11.06 32.29 -11.36
C SER A 98 -9.76 32.85 -10.76
N ALA A 99 -8.91 31.98 -10.22
CA ALA A 99 -7.68 32.38 -9.54
C ALA A 99 -6.42 32.12 -10.39
N GLY A 100 -6.53 31.39 -11.49
CA GLY A 100 -5.39 30.97 -12.31
C GLY A 100 -4.40 30.07 -11.56
N GLU A 101 -4.82 29.52 -10.41
CA GLU A 101 -3.95 28.73 -9.57
C GLU A 101 -3.85 27.30 -10.10
N MET A 102 -2.61 26.87 -10.38
CA MET A 102 -2.30 25.49 -10.76
C MET A 102 -2.64 24.49 -9.64
N SER A 103 -2.88 24.97 -8.41
CA SER A 103 -3.43 24.19 -7.28
C SER A 103 -4.78 23.55 -7.63
N GLY A 104 -5.57 24.20 -8.51
CA GLY A 104 -6.83 23.67 -9.03
C GLY A 104 -6.67 22.33 -9.73
N ILE A 105 -5.54 22.07 -10.39
CA ILE A 105 -5.27 20.78 -11.07
C ILE A 105 -5.19 19.64 -10.05
N LEU A 106 -4.55 19.86 -8.90
CA LEU A 106 -4.46 18.85 -7.83
C LEU A 106 -5.85 18.51 -7.31
N ILE A 107 -6.68 19.52 -7.12
CA ILE A 107 -8.06 19.38 -6.63
C ILE A 107 -8.92 18.62 -7.66
N LEU A 108 -8.74 18.91 -8.95
CA LEU A 108 -9.40 18.16 -10.04
C LEU A 108 -8.96 16.69 -10.05
N ALA A 109 -7.67 16.41 -9.90
CA ALA A 109 -7.16 15.05 -9.85
C ALA A 109 -7.74 14.27 -8.66
N ILE A 110 -7.87 14.89 -7.49
CA ILE A 110 -8.53 14.31 -6.32
C ILE A 110 -10.02 14.04 -6.60
N GLY A 111 -10.73 14.99 -7.22
CA GLY A 111 -12.13 14.80 -7.62
C GLY A 111 -12.32 13.63 -8.58
N LEU A 112 -11.46 13.52 -9.61
CA LEU A 112 -11.44 12.39 -10.54
C LEU A 112 -11.13 11.07 -9.82
N TYR A 113 -10.21 11.07 -8.87
CA TYR A 113 -9.90 9.88 -8.08
C TYR A 113 -11.13 9.37 -7.31
N PHE A 114 -11.90 10.24 -6.65
CA PHE A 114 -13.13 9.84 -5.97
C PHE A 114 -14.22 9.34 -6.94
N LEU A 115 -14.29 9.91 -8.14
CA LEU A 115 -15.19 9.43 -9.20
C LEU A 115 -14.75 8.11 -9.81
N TRP A 116 -13.46 7.80 -9.83
CA TRP A 116 -12.95 6.51 -10.29
C TRP A 116 -13.07 5.43 -9.20
N PHE A 117 -12.72 5.76 -7.96
CA PHE A 117 -12.73 4.82 -6.84
C PHE A 117 -14.14 4.29 -6.54
N ASN A 118 -14.31 2.97 -6.56
CA ASN A 118 -15.61 2.33 -6.35
C ASN A 118 -15.53 1.30 -5.22
N PRO A 119 -15.91 1.67 -3.98
CA PRO A 119 -15.85 0.76 -2.84
C PRO A 119 -16.83 -0.42 -2.95
N ARG A 120 -17.79 -0.40 -3.90
CA ARG A 120 -18.67 -1.56 -4.14
C ARG A 120 -17.91 -2.80 -4.62
N ASN A 121 -16.74 -2.61 -5.22
CA ASN A 121 -15.89 -3.71 -5.69
C ASN A 121 -15.40 -4.62 -4.54
N PHE A 122 -15.41 -4.14 -3.29
CA PHE A 122 -15.03 -4.93 -2.11
C PHE A 122 -16.17 -5.83 -1.59
N SER A 123 -17.40 -5.62 -2.06
CA SER A 123 -18.56 -6.47 -1.70
C SER A 123 -18.72 -7.70 -2.58
N ASP A 124 -17.93 -7.82 -3.64
CA ASP A 124 -18.10 -8.87 -4.64
C ASP A 124 -17.42 -10.17 -4.14
N PRO A 125 -18.19 -11.20 -3.76
CA PRO A 125 -17.63 -12.46 -3.30
C PRO A 125 -16.87 -13.21 -4.41
N SER A 126 -17.07 -12.86 -5.68
CA SER A 126 -16.33 -13.46 -6.81
C SER A 126 -14.87 -12.98 -6.93
N LYS A 127 -14.49 -11.94 -6.17
CA LYS A 127 -13.14 -11.38 -6.11
C LYS A 127 -12.44 -11.60 -4.77
N LYS A 128 -13.06 -12.36 -3.85
CA LYS A 128 -12.46 -12.83 -2.59
C LYS A 128 -11.96 -14.25 -2.74
#